data_AF-A0AAW5MY80-F1
#
_entry.id   AF-A0AAW5MY80-F1
#
_cell.length_a   1.000
_cell.length_b   1.000
_cell.length_c   1.000
_cell.angle_alpha   90.00
_cell.angle_beta   90.00
_cell.angle_gamma   90.00
#
_symmetry.space_group_name_H-M   'P 1'
#
loop_
_entity.id
_entity.type
_entity.pdbx_description
1 polymer ?
#
loop_
_entity_poly.entity_id
_entity_poly.type
_entity_poly.pdbx_seq_one_letter_code
_entity_poly.pdbx_strand_id
1 'polypeptide(L)'
;MKIHSGPILCASVCCLFFPAIILAAGNNYQGTENLPHWQTPEFNNQWGLEAINAQYAYARGYSGYGINIGVLDAKLFQHPEFNGKLSQLSG
;
A
#
# COMPACT_ATOMS: atom_id res chain seq x y z
N MET A 1 0.69 -36.88 -35.00
CA MET A 1 0.59 -37.41 -33.63
C MET A 1 1.71 -38.43 -33.42
N LYS A 2 2.79 -38.04 -32.74
CA LYS A 2 3.87 -38.92 -32.29
C LYS A 2 4.24 -38.46 -30.89
N ILE A 3 3.74 -39.19 -29.89
CA ILE A 3 4.13 -39.02 -28.49
C ILE A 3 5.44 -39.81 -28.30
N HIS A 4 6.49 -39.13 -27.86
CA HIS A 4 7.74 -39.78 -27.46
C HIS A 4 7.87 -39.64 -25.95
N SER A 5 7.69 -40.78 -25.27
CA SER A 5 7.79 -40.98 -23.84
C SER A 5 9.21 -41.45 -23.50
N GLY A 6 9.90 -40.71 -22.65
CA GLY A 6 11.16 -41.11 -22.02
C GLY A 6 11.38 -40.37 -20.69
N PRO A 7 12.03 -40.99 -19.69
CA PRO A 7 11.75 -40.77 -18.27
C PRO A 7 12.91 -40.07 -17.51
N ILE A 8 12.78 -40.01 -16.18
CA ILE A 8 13.83 -39.74 -15.17
C ILE A 8 13.91 -38.23 -14.81
N LEU A 9 13.11 -37.72 -13.87
CA LEU A 9 13.17 -37.96 -12.42
C LEU A 9 14.61 -38.05 -11.87
N CYS A 10 15.43 -37.02 -12.06
CA CYS A 10 16.57 -36.69 -11.18
C CYS A 10 17.29 -35.42 -11.67
N ALA A 11 16.76 -34.24 -11.38
CA ALA A 11 17.61 -33.06 -11.21
C ALA A 11 16.83 -31.94 -10.54
N SER A 12 17.42 -31.39 -9.49
CA SER A 12 17.06 -30.10 -8.93
C SER A 12 15.85 -30.07 -7.99
N VAL A 13 15.90 -30.93 -6.97
CA VAL A 13 15.62 -30.50 -5.59
C VAL A 13 16.68 -29.44 -5.19
N CYS A 14 16.68 -28.28 -5.84
CA CYS A 14 17.52 -27.12 -5.46
C CYS A 14 16.71 -25.84 -5.25
N CYS A 15 15.37 -25.86 -5.39
CA CYS A 15 14.54 -24.69 -5.14
C CYS A 15 14.11 -24.52 -3.67
N LEU A 16 14.58 -25.37 -2.75
CA LEU A 16 14.24 -25.25 -1.31
C LEU A 16 15.28 -24.48 -0.49
N PHE A 17 16.25 -23.84 -1.14
CA PHE A 17 17.14 -22.85 -0.51
C PHE A 17 17.12 -21.53 -1.31
N PHE A 18 15.93 -20.96 -1.51
CA PHE A 18 15.87 -19.51 -1.49
C PHE A 18 15.85 -19.11 -0.02
N PRO A 19 16.93 -18.57 0.58
CA PRO A 19 16.69 -17.64 1.66
C PRO A 19 15.85 -16.54 1.01
N ALA A 20 14.58 -16.45 1.40
CA ALA A 20 13.85 -15.22 1.22
C ALA A 20 14.63 -14.17 2.01
N ILE A 21 15.60 -13.54 1.34
CA ILE A 21 16.15 -12.27 1.78
C ILE A 21 14.95 -11.34 1.67
N ILE A 22 14.17 -11.27 2.74
CA ILE A 22 13.30 -10.14 3.00
C ILE A 22 14.29 -9.01 3.23
N LEU A 23 14.72 -8.39 2.14
CA LEU A 23 15.27 -7.06 2.20
C LEU A 23 14.05 -6.17 2.48
N ALA A 24 13.71 -6.06 3.77
CA ALA A 24 13.06 -4.87 4.25
C ALA A 24 14.08 -3.75 4.07
N ALA A 25 14.22 -3.27 2.83
CA ALA A 25 14.82 -1.99 2.56
C ALA A 25 13.87 -0.98 3.19
N GLY A 26 14.08 -0.71 4.48
CA GLY A 26 13.62 0.53 5.08
C GLY A 26 14.22 1.62 4.21
N ASN A 27 13.39 2.24 3.38
CA ASN A 27 13.80 3.42 2.65
C ASN A 27 14.16 4.46 3.70
N ASN A 28 15.45 4.70 3.87
CA ASN A 28 15.95 5.83 4.63
C ASN A 28 15.58 7.07 3.81
N TYR A 29 14.40 7.63 4.08
CA TYR A 29 14.02 8.95 3.54
C TYR A 29 14.89 9.98 4.27
N GLN A 30 16.06 10.25 3.70
CA GLN A 30 16.93 11.32 4.17
C GLN A 30 16.32 12.65 3.74
N GLY A 31 15.62 13.29 4.68
CA GLY A 31 14.95 14.56 4.44
C GLY A 31 15.94 15.72 4.36
N THR A 32 15.98 16.36 3.19
CA THR A 32 16.25 17.77 2.81
C THR A 32 16.85 17.70 1.38
N GLU A 33 16.19 18.12 0.30
CA GLU A 33 15.68 19.47 0.02
C GLU A 33 14.38 19.54 -0.83
N ASN A 34 13.65 18.45 -1.05
CA ASN A 34 12.29 18.50 -1.58
C ASN A 34 11.51 17.30 -1.06
N LEU A 35 10.80 17.47 0.06
CA LEU A 35 9.90 16.43 0.54
C LEU A 35 8.79 16.20 -0.51
N PRO A 36 8.40 14.95 -0.77
CA PRO A 36 7.24 14.68 -1.60
C PRO A 36 6.02 15.44 -1.06
N HIS A 37 5.18 15.98 -1.93
CA HIS A 37 4.02 16.78 -1.54
C HIS A 37 3.03 16.08 -0.60
N TRP A 38 3.07 14.74 -0.52
CA TRP A 38 2.27 13.93 0.39
C TRP A 38 2.86 13.78 1.80
N GLN A 39 4.14 14.10 2.00
CA GLN A 39 4.81 13.97 3.28
C GLN A 39 4.67 15.25 4.11
N THR A 40 3.50 15.40 4.74
CA THR A 40 3.15 16.57 5.56
C THR A 40 3.49 16.35 7.05
N PRO A 41 3.49 17.40 7.89
CA PRO A 41 3.57 17.23 9.34
C PRO A 41 2.45 16.34 9.89
N GLU A 42 1.24 16.43 9.31
CA GLU A 42 0.12 15.55 9.64
C GLU A 42 0.44 14.08 9.32
N PHE A 43 1.02 13.79 8.16
CA PHE A 43 1.46 12.44 7.80
C PHE A 43 2.40 11.86 8.87
N ASN A 44 3.39 12.64 9.30
CA ASN A 44 4.37 12.21 10.30
C ASN A 44 3.79 12.04 11.72
N ASN A 45 2.67 12.70 12.02
CA ASN A 45 2.02 12.61 13.33
C ASN A 45 0.98 11.46 13.41
N GLN A 46 0.56 10.87 12.28
CA GLN A 46 -0.39 9.77 12.27
C GLN A 46 0.29 8.41 12.23
N TRP A 47 0.45 7.80 13.42
CA TRP A 47 1.06 6.46 13.60
C TRP A 47 0.45 5.38 12.69
N GLY A 48 -0.85 5.47 12.37
CA GLY A 48 -1.55 4.50 11.54
C GLY A 48 -1.05 4.47 10.10
N LEU A 49 -0.56 5.59 9.56
CA LEU A 49 -0.04 5.67 8.19
C LEU A 49 1.31 4.95 8.05
N GLU A 50 2.18 5.11 9.06
CA GLU A 50 3.42 4.36 9.15
C GLU A 50 3.14 2.86 9.35
N ALA A 51 2.22 2.51 10.25
CA ALA A 51 1.88 1.12 10.56
C ALA A 51 1.42 0.32 9.34
N ILE A 52 0.73 0.95 8.38
CA ILE A 52 0.28 0.31 7.12
C ILE A 52 1.25 0.53 5.95
N ASN A 53 2.40 1.16 6.18
CA ASN A 53 3.37 1.55 5.16
C ASN A 53 2.78 2.39 4.01
N ALA A 54 1.89 3.35 4.32
CA ALA A 54 1.20 4.19 3.34
C ALA A 54 2.16 4.98 2.44
N GLN A 55 3.36 5.32 2.91
CA GLN A 55 4.39 6.04 2.17
C GLN A 55 4.73 5.39 0.83
N TYR A 56 4.70 4.05 0.73
CA TYR A 56 4.99 3.38 -0.54
C TYR A 56 3.84 3.52 -1.55
N ALA A 57 2.59 3.62 -1.09
CA ALA A 57 1.46 3.88 -1.97
C ALA A 57 1.52 5.33 -2.49
N TYR A 58 1.74 6.28 -1.60
CA TYR A 58 1.84 7.70 -1.92
C TYR A 58 3.05 8.02 -2.82
N ALA A 59 4.20 7.40 -2.58
CA ALA A 59 5.37 7.53 -3.45
C ALA A 59 5.12 7.05 -4.89
N ARG A 60 4.14 6.17 -5.10
CA ARG A 60 3.69 5.70 -6.42
C ARG A 60 2.51 6.48 -6.98
N GLY A 61 2.04 7.50 -6.28
CA GLY A 61 0.90 8.35 -6.68
C GLY A 61 -0.47 7.76 -6.39
N TYR A 62 -0.57 6.66 -5.63
CA TYR A 62 -1.86 6.08 -5.25
C TYR A 62 -2.47 6.86 -4.08
N SER A 63 -3.65 7.44 -4.27
CA SER A 63 -4.34 8.26 -3.25
C SER A 63 -5.75 7.79 -2.89
N GLY A 64 -6.27 6.76 -3.57
CA GLY A 64 -7.67 6.36 -3.47
C GLY A 64 -8.64 7.27 -4.24
N TYR A 65 -8.13 8.19 -5.07
CA TYR A 65 -8.97 9.02 -5.95
C TYR A 65 -9.92 8.14 -6.80
N GLY A 66 -11.20 8.50 -6.80
CA GLY A 66 -12.26 7.78 -7.51
C GLY A 66 -12.85 6.58 -6.76
N ILE A 67 -12.36 6.26 -5.57
CA ILE A 67 -12.91 5.18 -4.73
C ILE A 67 -13.92 5.76 -3.73
N ASN A 68 -15.12 5.17 -3.69
CA ASN A 68 -16.15 5.52 -2.71
C ASN A 68 -16.04 4.60 -1.49
N ILE A 69 -16.08 5.19 -0.29
CA ILE A 69 -16.05 4.46 0.99
C ILE A 69 -17.34 4.77 1.74
N GLY A 70 -18.07 3.73 2.14
CA GLY A 70 -19.24 3.86 3.00
C GLY A 70 -18.84 3.74 4.47
N VAL A 71 -19.26 4.71 5.30
CA VAL A 71 -19.06 4.69 6.75
C VAL A 71 -20.42 4.66 7.42
N LEU A 72 -20.69 3.60 8.18
CA LEU A 72 -21.91 3.45 8.97
C LEU A 72 -21.59 3.79 10.44
N ASP A 73 -22.02 4.97 10.87
CA ASP A 73 -21.84 5.50 12.23
C ASP A 73 -23.14 6.16 12.70
N ALA A 74 -23.23 6.49 13.98
CA ALA A 74 -24.39 7.16 14.58
C ALA A 74 -24.53 8.62 14.14
N LYS A 75 -23.42 9.36 13.95
CA LYS A 75 -23.44 10.79 13.59
C LYS A 75 -22.24 11.19 12.74
N LEU A 76 -22.45 12.19 11.89
CA LEU A 76 -21.42 12.88 11.12
C LEU A 76 -21.49 14.38 11.41
N PHE A 77 -20.34 14.99 11.70
CA PHE A 77 -20.22 16.44 11.91
C PHE A 77 -19.58 17.09 10.69
N GLN A 78 -19.98 18.32 10.36
CA GLN A 78 -19.34 19.07 9.28
C GLN A 78 -17.91 19.43 9.66
N HIS A 79 -16.96 19.17 8.76
CA HIS A 79 -15.55 19.53 8.92
C HIS A 79 -15.00 20.06 7.59
N PRO A 80 -14.18 21.13 7.58
CA PRO A 80 -13.65 21.72 6.35
C PRO A 80 -12.89 20.73 5.46
N GLU A 81 -12.19 19.75 6.05
CA GLU A 81 -11.42 18.74 5.30
C GLU A 81 -12.28 17.78 4.46
N PHE A 82 -13.57 17.71 4.79
CA PHE A 82 -14.56 16.89 4.09
C PHE A 82 -15.42 17.70 3.09
N ASN A 83 -15.17 19.00 2.92
CA ASN A 83 -15.89 19.82 1.96
C ASN A 83 -15.76 19.24 0.54
N GLY A 84 -16.89 18.99 -0.11
CA GLY A 84 -16.94 18.40 -1.45
C GLY A 84 -16.60 16.91 -1.53
N LYS A 85 -16.37 16.22 -0.40
CA LYS A 85 -16.05 14.78 -0.34
C LYS A 85 -17.18 13.91 0.23
N LEU A 86 -18.18 14.52 0.87
CA LEU A 86 -19.25 13.79 1.56
C LEU A 86 -20.48 13.62 0.69
N SER A 87 -21.02 12.40 0.68
CA SER A 87 -22.38 12.10 0.25
C SER A 87 -23.13 11.53 1.45
N GLN A 88 -23.90 12.36 2.14
CA GLN A 88 -24.70 11.91 3.27
C GLN A 88 -25.97 11.23 2.75
N LEU A 89 -26.11 9.94 3.00
CA LEU A 89 -27.36 9.24 2.77
C LEU A 89 -28.31 9.60 3.90
N SER A 90 -29.37 10.34 3.60
CA SER A 90 -30.49 10.49 4.53
C SER A 90 -31.25 9.17 4.57
N GLY A 91 -31.32 8.56 5.75
CA GLY A 91 -32.31 7.51 6.03
C GLY A 91 -33.72 8.06 6.04
#